data_AF-A0A8S2ZZK8-F1
#
_entry.id   AF-A0A8S2ZZK8-F1
#
_cell.length_a   1.000
_cell.length_b   1.000
_cell.length_c   1.000
_cell.angle_alpha   90.00
_cell.angle_beta   90.00
_cell.angle_gamma   90.00
#
_symmetry.space_group_name_H-M   'P 1'
#
loop_
_entity.id
_entity.type
_entity.pdbx_description
1 polymer ?
#
loop_
_entity_poly.entity_id
_entity_poly.type
_entity_poly.pdbx_seq_one_letter_code
_entity_poly.pdbx_strand_id
1 'polypeptide(L)'
;MSIVRIKAQPCGLPCVNGNCEIEADSLIQFCNCSAGFTGDLCDARDTTSAPPPTTTTIILGNPCLTNPCQNGGLCFNVPGGGFRCRCAPGHAGILCESYCTV
;
A
#
# COMPACT_ATOMS: atom_id res chain seq x y z
N MET A 1 32.77 12.50 -35.08
CA MET A 1 31.49 13.22 -35.25
C MET A 1 30.69 12.99 -34.00
N SER A 2 30.42 14.06 -33.26
CA SER A 2 30.14 14.05 -31.83
C SER A 2 28.79 13.45 -31.47
N ILE A 3 28.74 12.64 -30.39
CA ILE A 3 27.49 12.37 -29.68
C ILE A 3 26.94 13.69 -29.15
N VAL A 4 25.91 14.21 -29.81
CA VAL A 4 25.20 15.38 -29.32
C VAL A 4 24.53 14.97 -28.02
N ARG A 5 25.00 15.52 -26.90
CA ARG A 5 24.25 15.52 -25.64
C ARG A 5 23.02 16.38 -25.89
N ILE A 6 21.97 15.80 -26.44
CA ILE A 6 20.67 16.46 -26.42
C ILE A 6 20.28 16.47 -24.94
N LYS A 7 20.38 17.65 -24.31
CA LYS A 7 19.58 17.99 -23.14
C LYS A 7 18.13 17.79 -23.58
N ALA A 8 17.65 16.55 -23.49
CA ALA A 8 16.25 16.25 -23.71
C ALA A 8 15.50 16.83 -22.51
N GLN A 9 15.18 18.10 -22.64
CA GLN A 9 14.04 18.69 -21.99
C GLN A 9 13.13 19.19 -23.10
N PRO A 10 12.21 18.33 -23.57
CA PRO A 10 10.88 18.77 -23.90
C PRO A 10 9.94 18.16 -22.87
N CYS A 11 9.36 19.05 -22.05
CA CYS A 11 8.51 18.76 -20.92
C CYS A 11 7.37 17.79 -21.27
N GLY A 12 7.18 16.77 -20.42
CA GLY A 12 5.96 15.96 -20.41
C GLY A 12 5.44 15.79 -18.99
N LEU A 13 6.30 15.34 -18.06
CA LEU A 13 5.91 14.99 -16.69
C LEU A 13 7.10 15.26 -15.74
N PRO A 14 7.02 16.24 -14.82
CA PRO A 14 8.09 16.52 -13.86
C PRO A 14 8.06 15.50 -12.71
N CYS A 15 9.01 14.55 -12.67
CA CYS A 15 9.18 13.69 -11.50
C CYS A 15 9.57 14.56 -10.29
N VAL A 16 8.68 14.67 -9.30
CA VAL A 16 8.89 15.54 -8.13
C VAL A 16 9.87 14.90 -7.15
N ASN A 17 9.65 13.64 -6.79
CA ASN A 17 10.48 12.87 -5.85
C ASN A 17 11.00 11.57 -6.48
N GLY A 18 11.63 11.66 -7.65
CA GLY A 18 12.11 10.49 -8.37
C GLY A 18 13.01 10.86 -9.54
N ASN A 19 13.54 9.83 -10.18
CA ASN A 19 14.43 9.97 -11.32
C ASN A 19 13.68 9.60 -12.60
N CYS A 20 13.90 10.38 -13.65
CA CYS A 20 13.34 10.13 -14.96
C CYS A 20 14.18 9.08 -15.68
N GLU A 21 13.57 7.94 -16.02
CA GLU A 21 14.19 6.85 -16.75
C GLU A 21 13.48 6.63 -18.09
N ILE A 22 14.23 6.21 -19.11
CA ILE A 22 13.75 6.08 -20.50
C ILE A 22 13.99 4.64 -20.94
N GLU A 23 12.95 3.95 -21.42
CA GLU A 23 13.11 2.62 -22.04
C GLU A 23 13.53 2.76 -23.52
N ALA A 24 14.56 2.00 -23.90
CA ALA A 24 15.38 2.23 -25.09
C ALA A 24 14.72 1.93 -26.46
N ASP A 25 13.45 1.51 -26.51
CA ASP A 25 12.83 1.05 -27.77
C ASP A 25 11.52 1.75 -28.15
N SER A 26 10.99 2.69 -27.35
CA SER A 26 9.69 3.36 -27.69
C SER A 26 9.48 4.79 -27.18
N LEU A 27 10.52 5.51 -26.73
CA LEU A 27 10.41 6.88 -26.19
C LEU A 27 9.49 6.99 -24.95
N ILE A 28 9.22 5.87 -24.28
CA ILE A 28 8.38 5.84 -23.08
C ILE A 28 9.22 6.34 -21.90
N GLN A 29 8.78 7.46 -21.31
CA GLN A 29 9.39 8.09 -20.15
C GLN A 29 8.59 7.73 -18.90
N PHE A 30 9.24 7.21 -17.86
CA PHE A 30 8.60 6.90 -16.58
C PHE A 30 9.41 7.48 -15.41
N CYS A 31 8.72 7.76 -14.32
CA CYS A 31 9.35 8.23 -13.09
C CYS A 31 9.61 7.04 -12.16
N ASN A 32 10.88 6.80 -11.86
CA ASN A 32 11.28 5.89 -10.79
C ASN A 32 11.23 6.64 -9.46
N CYS A 33 10.22 6.37 -8.64
CA CYS A 33 9.97 7.11 -7.41
C CYS A 33 10.89 6.70 -6.26
N SER A 34 11.30 7.68 -5.46
CA SER A 34 12.05 7.45 -4.23
C SER A 34 11.15 6.81 -3.15
N ALA A 35 11.76 6.08 -2.22
CA ALA A 35 11.03 5.40 -1.15
C ALA A 35 10.09 6.37 -0.39
N GLY A 36 8.82 5.97 -0.25
CA GLY A 36 7.80 6.82 0.37
C GLY A 36 7.08 7.76 -0.61
N PHE A 37 7.29 7.62 -1.93
CA PHE A 37 6.55 8.35 -2.97
C PHE A 37 6.05 7.40 -4.07
N THR A 38 4.90 7.73 -4.67
CA THR A 38 4.23 6.92 -5.70
C THR A 38 3.52 7.81 -6.73
N GLY A 39 2.98 7.18 -7.78
CA GLY A 39 2.29 7.84 -8.89
C GLY A 39 3.20 8.22 -10.06
N ASP A 40 2.59 8.62 -11.18
CA ASP A 40 3.29 8.91 -12.45
C ASP A 40 4.27 10.09 -12.36
N LEU A 41 4.11 10.95 -11.36
CA LEU A 41 4.95 12.12 -11.08
C LEU A 41 5.72 12.03 -9.75
N CYS A 42 5.56 10.96 -8.97
CA CYS A 42 6.13 10.86 -7.62
C CYS A 42 5.76 12.06 -6.71
N ASP A 43 4.55 12.61 -6.87
CA ASP A 43 3.99 13.72 -6.09
C ASP A 43 3.18 13.24 -4.88
N ALA A 44 2.62 12.03 -4.95
CA ALA A 44 1.91 11.40 -3.85
C ALA A 44 2.89 10.73 -2.86
N ARG A 45 2.65 10.92 -1.56
CA ARG A 45 3.36 10.17 -0.51
C ARG A 45 2.79 8.77 -0.41
N ASP A 46 3.67 7.80 -0.55
CA ASP A 46 3.37 6.42 -0.24
C ASP A 46 3.35 6.21 1.28
N THR A 47 2.16 6.35 1.87
CA THR A 47 1.89 6.11 3.28
C THR A 47 2.02 4.62 3.66
N THR A 48 2.28 3.73 2.70
CA THR A 48 2.55 2.31 2.93
C THR A 48 4.04 2.01 3.07
N SER A 49 4.91 2.85 2.48
CA SER A 49 6.38 2.72 2.52
C SER A 49 7.08 3.61 3.56
N ALA A 50 6.39 4.62 4.10
CA ALA A 50 6.90 5.31 5.27
C ALA A 50 6.94 4.31 6.45
N PRO A 51 8.08 4.14 7.16
CA PRO A 51 8.02 3.54 8.48
C PRO A 51 6.97 4.32 9.29
N PRO A 52 6.10 3.65 10.08
CA PRO A 52 5.03 4.32 10.80
C PRO A 52 5.61 5.53 11.53
N PRO A 53 4.98 6.73 11.49
CA PRO A 53 5.46 7.83 12.29
C PRO A 53 5.59 7.29 13.71
N THR A 54 6.80 7.35 14.26
CA THR A 54 7.13 6.99 15.66
C THR A 54 6.53 8.03 16.61
N THR A 55 5.28 8.39 16.38
CA THR A 55 4.47 9.33 17.12
C THR A 55 3.23 8.56 17.55
N THR A 56 3.37 7.91 18.71
CA THR A 56 2.35 7.86 19.77
C THR A 56 0.93 8.17 19.30
N THR A 57 0.33 7.28 18.52
CA THR A 57 -1.11 7.32 18.24
C THR A 57 -1.73 6.21 19.07
N ILE A 58 -2.24 6.65 20.22
CA ILE A 58 -3.05 5.95 21.22
C ILE A 58 -3.69 4.66 20.68
N ILE A 59 -3.24 3.51 21.19
CA ILE A 59 -3.95 2.23 21.06
C ILE A 59 -5.15 2.30 21.99
N LEU A 60 -6.30 2.77 21.48
CA LEU A 60 -7.55 2.61 22.19
C LEU A 60 -8.15 1.24 21.83
N GLY A 61 -7.65 0.22 22.52
CA GLY A 61 -8.24 -1.11 22.55
C GLY A 61 -7.73 -2.05 21.45
N ASN A 62 -7.26 -3.22 21.87
CA ASN A 62 -7.13 -4.38 20.99
C ASN A 62 -8.55 -4.92 20.73
N PRO A 63 -9.16 -4.72 19.55
CA PRO A 63 -10.53 -5.16 19.25
C PRO A 63 -10.74 -6.69 19.36
N CYS A 64 -9.68 -7.48 19.45
CA CYS A 64 -9.74 -8.92 19.71
C CYS A 64 -9.81 -9.29 21.20
N LEU A 65 -9.71 -8.34 22.14
CA LEU A 65 -9.81 -8.61 23.58
C LEU A 65 -11.16 -9.27 23.96
N THR A 66 -12.23 -8.89 23.28
CA THR A 66 -13.58 -9.45 23.50
C THR A 66 -13.88 -10.64 22.57
N ASN A 67 -12.92 -11.05 21.75
CA ASN A 67 -13.04 -12.05 20.68
C ASN A 67 -14.36 -11.96 19.90
N PRO A 68 -14.50 -10.96 19.00
CA PRO A 68 -15.72 -10.73 18.24
C PRO A 68 -16.05 -11.83 17.21
N CYS A 69 -15.12 -12.76 16.95
CA CYS A 69 -15.30 -13.83 15.98
C CYS A 69 -16.12 -14.99 16.58
N GLN A 70 -17.24 -15.31 15.93
CA GLN A 70 -18.15 -16.37 16.31
C GLN A 70 -17.69 -17.73 15.79
N ASN A 71 -18.36 -18.80 16.25
CA ASN A 71 -18.21 -20.16 15.74
C ASN A 71 -16.77 -20.69 15.72
N GLY A 72 -15.97 -20.33 16.74
CA GLY A 72 -14.57 -20.74 16.84
C GLY A 72 -13.62 -20.02 15.87
N GLY A 73 -14.04 -18.87 15.32
CA GLY A 73 -13.17 -18.01 14.51
C GLY A 73 -12.03 -17.40 15.32
N LEU A 74 -10.89 -17.20 14.66
CA LEU A 74 -9.70 -16.59 15.25
C LEU A 74 -9.65 -15.10 14.91
N CYS A 75 -9.54 -14.24 15.93
CA CYS A 75 -9.44 -12.80 15.76
C CYS A 75 -7.99 -12.34 15.54
N PHE A 76 -7.79 -11.45 14.57
CA PHE A 76 -6.51 -10.80 14.29
C PHE A 76 -6.68 -9.29 14.25
N ASN A 77 -5.75 -8.57 14.89
CA ASN A 77 -5.70 -7.12 14.82
C ASN A 77 -5.19 -6.67 13.44
N VAL A 78 -5.82 -5.62 12.91
CA VAL A 78 -5.46 -5.02 11.63
C VAL A 78 -4.79 -3.67 11.89
N PRO A 79 -3.62 -3.39 11.29
CA PRO A 79 -2.99 -2.08 11.37
C PRO A 79 -3.93 -1.02 10.78
N GLY A 80 -4.20 0.06 11.54
CA GLY A 80 -5.21 1.07 11.19
C GLY A 80 -6.42 1.11 12.13
N GLY A 81 -6.45 0.28 13.19
CA GLY A 81 -7.48 0.33 14.24
C GLY A 81 -8.68 -0.60 14.03
N GLY A 82 -8.50 -1.68 13.26
CA GLY A 82 -9.55 -2.67 12.97
C GLY A 82 -9.21 -4.07 13.46
N PHE A 83 -10.12 -5.01 13.20
CA PHE A 83 -9.90 -6.44 13.40
C PHE A 83 -10.40 -7.23 12.18
N ARG A 84 -9.92 -8.46 12.04
CA ARG A 84 -10.46 -9.44 11.08
C ARG A 84 -10.63 -10.80 11.75
N CYS A 85 -11.62 -11.56 11.28
CA CYS A 85 -11.84 -12.92 11.71
C CYS A 85 -11.36 -13.92 10.67
N ARG A 86 -10.66 -14.97 11.11
CA ARG A 86 -10.41 -16.17 10.31
C ARG A 86 -11.37 -17.26 10.76
N CYS A 87 -12.31 -17.60 9.89
CA CYS A 87 -13.35 -18.56 10.20
C CYS A 87 -12.81 -19.99 10.16
N ALA A 88 -13.37 -20.83 11.03
CA ALA A 88 -13.17 -22.27 10.97
C ALA A 88 -13.80 -22.84 9.69
N PRO A 89 -13.35 -24.02 9.21
CA PRO A 89 -13.97 -24.70 8.08
C PRO A 89 -15.49 -24.84 8.28
N GLY A 90 -16.27 -24.51 7.25
CA GLY A 90 -17.74 -24.52 7.32
C GLY A 90 -18.38 -23.22 7.80
N HIS A 91 -17.61 -22.17 8.07
CA HIS A 91 -18.11 -20.86 8.47
C HIS A 91 -17.57 -19.71 7.61
N ALA A 92 -18.36 -18.66 7.46
CA ALA A 92 -18.06 -17.47 6.65
C ALA A 92 -18.73 -16.22 7.25
N GLY A 93 -18.44 -15.05 6.68
CA GLY A 93 -18.93 -13.75 7.17
C GLY A 93 -17.82 -12.94 7.87
N ILE A 94 -18.13 -11.68 8.19
CA ILE A 94 -17.15 -10.75 8.78
C ILE A 94 -16.75 -11.21 10.19
N LEU A 95 -17.70 -11.79 10.92
CA LEU A 95 -17.54 -12.31 12.27
C LEU A 95 -17.66 -13.84 12.31
N CYS A 96 -17.61 -14.53 11.17
CA CYS A 96 -17.85 -15.97 11.09
C CYS A 96 -19.25 -16.39 11.56
N GLU A 97 -20.23 -15.50 11.42
CA GLU A 97 -21.62 -15.69 11.83
C GLU A 97 -22.42 -16.59 10.89
N SER A 98 -21.97 -16.73 9.64
CA SER A 98 -22.66 -17.50 8.61
C SER A 98 -22.07 -18.91 8.47
N TYR A 99 -22.91 -19.87 8.14
CA TYR A 99 -22.47 -21.23 7.79
C TYR A 99 -22.21 -21.29 6.28
N CYS A 100 -21.01 -21.70 5.90
CA CYS A 100 -20.69 -22.00 4.52
C CYS A 100 -21.06 -23.48 4.32
N THR A 101 -22.30 -23.72 3.88
CA THR A 101 -22.72 -25.05 3.43
C THR A 101 -22.17 -25.24 2.02
N VAL A 102 -21.32 -26.26 1.87
CA VAL A 102 -20.82 -26.72 0.57
C VAL A 102 -21.82 -27.65 -0.10
#